data_AF-A0A7N0ZZV5-F1
#
_entry.id   AF-A0A7N0ZZV5-F1
#
_cell.length_a   1.000
_cell.length_b   1.000
_cell.length_c   1.000
_cell.angle_alpha   90.00
_cell.angle_beta   90.00
_cell.angle_gamma   90.00
#
_symmetry.space_group_name_H-M   'P 1'
#
loop_
_entity.id
_entity.type
_entity.pdbx_description
1 polymer ?
#
loop_
_entity_poly.entity_id
_entity_poly.type
_entity_poly.pdbx_seq_one_letter_code
_entity_poly.pdbx_strand_id
1 'polypeptide(L)'
;MATSGSRPLSQTTCGSLLQELQKIWDEIGENDIERDKMLLQLEQECLAVYKRKVEQTRKYKADLHKLLTEAEAEFANLVCALGEHRSFSRSLRLQKVNNYLKSIRELSVLMSINFGETIAEIYPRSITPGEGHLKSISNETLAKLTGVIYSLNQEKSLRLQKLQSLGSALVELWNLMDIPAEEQQKFSHVVRLISSSVDDVNGKDSLSQNVIEQAEMEVKRLSILKEGKMKELVLKRQDMLEEIYRRVHMEVDSETTRGALISLIESGSVDISDLLASMDAQITKAKEEATSRKEILDKLEKWRFALMEENWLDDYERDDNRFTGVRGAHKNLKRAEKARILVNKIPSMVESLTAKVKAWEAEKGIQFLYDKEPVLKTLEEYNVRRQEREEEKRRARDQKRLQEQLATEKEALFGSKPSIKRPLGPSTNNGNTTVCTTPIGRRVATPARPGVSGGKERRECVRVAAMTPINYVALAKDDSATKG
;
A
#
# COMPACT_ATOMS: atom_id res chain seq x y z
N MET A 1 -92.65 41.92 -0.35
CA MET A 1 -93.85 41.89 0.50
C MET A 1 -94.00 43.23 1.19
N ALA A 2 -95.00 44.03 0.79
CA ALA A 2 -95.72 45.02 1.61
C ALA A 2 -96.74 45.70 0.71
N THR A 3 -98.00 45.30 0.82
CA THR A 3 -99.17 45.92 0.23
C THR A 3 -99.45 47.28 0.87
N SER A 4 -99.64 48.32 0.05
CA SER A 4 -100.51 49.45 0.39
C SER A 4 -101.05 49.97 -0.95
N GLY A 5 -102.30 49.70 -1.31
CA GLY A 5 -103.46 50.26 -0.63
C GLY A 5 -103.76 51.64 -1.20
N SER A 6 -103.93 51.74 -2.52
CA SER A 6 -104.43 52.98 -3.15
C SER A 6 -105.91 53.12 -2.76
N ARG A 7 -106.16 53.82 -1.64
CA ARG A 7 -107.47 54.40 -1.35
C ARG A 7 -107.85 55.31 -2.52
N PRO A 8 -109.13 55.38 -2.92
CA PRO A 8 -109.60 56.50 -3.71
C PRO A 8 -109.49 57.72 -2.79
N LEU A 9 -108.41 58.48 -2.93
CA LEU A 9 -108.36 59.83 -2.40
C LEU A 9 -109.44 60.58 -3.16
N SER A 10 -110.56 60.84 -2.51
CA SER A 10 -111.44 61.94 -2.88
C SER A 10 -110.53 63.15 -3.09
N GLN A 11 -110.23 63.47 -4.35
CA GLN A 11 -109.31 64.56 -4.69
C GLN A 11 -110.06 65.86 -4.44
N THR A 12 -110.07 66.30 -3.19
CA THR A 12 -110.14 67.73 -2.91
C THR A 12 -108.86 68.33 -3.48
N THR A 13 -109.00 68.93 -4.66
CA THR A 13 -107.91 69.67 -5.28
C THR A 13 -107.86 71.06 -4.66
N CYS A 14 -106.69 71.70 -4.68
CA CYS A 14 -106.58 73.10 -4.25
C CYS A 14 -107.63 73.98 -4.98
N GLY A 15 -107.86 73.71 -6.27
CA GLY A 15 -108.88 74.37 -7.08
C GLY A 15 -110.32 74.15 -6.61
N SER A 16 -110.71 72.93 -6.21
CA SER A 16 -112.07 72.67 -5.71
C SER A 16 -112.33 73.31 -4.35
N LEU A 17 -111.33 73.35 -3.46
CA LEU A 17 -111.44 74.01 -2.15
C LEU A 17 -111.47 75.54 -2.28
N LEU A 18 -110.71 76.11 -3.21
CA LEU A 18 -110.77 77.54 -3.53
C LEU A 18 -112.15 77.94 -4.08
N GLN A 19 -112.77 77.10 -4.91
CA GLN A 19 -114.11 77.37 -5.44
C GLN A 19 -115.20 77.33 -4.36
N GLU A 20 -115.10 76.41 -3.39
CA GLU A 20 -115.99 76.39 -2.22
C GLU A 20 -115.76 77.62 -1.32
N LEU A 21 -114.51 78.00 -1.09
CA LEU A 21 -114.16 79.19 -0.29
C LEU A 21 -114.72 80.47 -0.91
N GLN A 22 -114.66 80.59 -2.24
CA GLN A 22 -115.19 81.73 -2.98
C GLN A 22 -116.71 81.82 -2.88
N LYS A 23 -117.41 80.69 -2.99
CA LYS A 23 -118.87 80.63 -2.78
C LYS A 23 -119.25 81.05 -1.35
N ILE A 24 -118.50 80.60 -0.35
CA ILE A 24 -118.72 81.00 1.05
C ILE A 24 -118.51 82.51 1.20
N TRP A 25 -117.42 83.08 0.67
CA TRP A 25 -117.19 84.53 0.75
C TRP A 25 -118.31 85.37 0.13
N ASP A 26 -118.91 84.90 -0.96
CA ASP A 26 -120.06 85.57 -1.60
C ASP A 26 -121.33 85.50 -0.73
N GLU A 27 -121.52 84.43 0.06
CA GLU A 27 -122.64 84.28 1.00
C GLU A 27 -122.54 85.18 2.24
N ILE A 28 -121.32 85.41 2.77
CA ILE A 28 -121.07 86.27 3.95
C ILE A 28 -120.84 87.74 3.62
N GLY A 29 -120.67 88.09 2.33
CA GLY A 29 -120.42 89.48 1.90
C GLY A 29 -119.02 89.99 2.25
N GLU A 30 -118.01 89.10 2.21
CA GLU A 30 -116.62 89.44 2.52
C GLU A 30 -116.09 90.51 1.55
N ASN A 31 -115.24 91.43 2.02
CA ASN A 31 -114.64 92.46 1.17
C ASN A 31 -113.48 91.88 0.34
N ASP A 32 -113.28 92.38 -0.88
CA ASP A 32 -112.22 91.90 -1.80
C ASP A 32 -110.82 92.04 -1.21
N ILE A 33 -110.59 93.07 -0.38
CA ILE A 33 -109.32 93.27 0.34
C ILE A 33 -109.03 92.10 1.31
N GLU A 34 -110.06 91.57 1.98
CA GLU A 34 -109.93 90.48 2.95
C GLU A 34 -109.80 89.12 2.23
N ARG A 35 -110.50 88.94 1.10
CA ARG A 35 -110.33 87.79 0.19
C ARG A 35 -108.88 87.70 -0.32
N ASP A 36 -108.34 88.78 -0.87
CA ASP A 36 -106.96 88.83 -1.40
C ASP A 36 -105.93 88.53 -0.31
N LYS A 37 -106.16 89.03 0.91
CA LYS A 37 -105.29 88.76 2.07
C LYS A 37 -105.30 87.28 2.45
N MET A 38 -106.46 86.63 2.46
CA MET A 38 -106.58 85.20 2.76
C MET A 38 -105.98 84.33 1.64
N LEU A 39 -106.20 84.67 0.37
CA LEU A 39 -105.57 83.98 -0.77
C LEU A 39 -104.05 84.10 -0.72
N LEU A 40 -103.52 85.29 -0.46
CA LEU A 40 -102.09 85.51 -0.32
C LEU A 40 -101.51 84.69 0.84
N GLN A 41 -102.23 84.58 1.96
CA GLN A 41 -101.80 83.75 3.08
C GLN A 41 -101.78 82.26 2.71
N LEU A 42 -102.80 81.76 2.01
CA LEU A 42 -102.85 80.38 1.51
C LEU A 42 -101.70 80.11 0.52
N GLU A 43 -101.43 81.03 -0.41
CA GLU A 43 -100.28 80.93 -1.31
C GLU A 43 -98.96 80.89 -0.56
N GLN A 44 -98.78 81.73 0.46
CA GLN A 44 -97.58 81.74 1.31
C GLN A 44 -97.42 80.43 2.09
N GLU A 45 -98.50 79.89 2.64
CA GLU A 45 -98.49 78.61 3.37
C GLU A 45 -98.18 77.43 2.44
N CYS A 46 -98.81 77.37 1.26
CA CYS A 46 -98.51 76.37 0.23
C CYS A 46 -97.05 76.46 -0.22
N LEU A 47 -96.55 77.68 -0.50
CA LEU A 47 -95.18 77.91 -0.91
C LEU A 47 -94.17 77.54 0.18
N ALA A 48 -94.50 77.76 1.46
CA ALA A 48 -93.69 77.32 2.60
C ALA A 48 -93.63 75.78 2.69
N VAL A 49 -94.73 75.08 2.46
CA VAL A 49 -94.76 73.61 2.39
C VAL A 49 -93.92 73.08 1.22
N TYR A 50 -94.05 73.66 0.03
CA TYR A 50 -93.24 73.29 -1.14
C TYR A 50 -91.76 73.54 -0.89
N LYS A 51 -91.37 74.72 -0.39
CA LYS A 51 -89.97 75.03 -0.03
C LYS A 51 -89.43 74.02 0.98
N ARG A 52 -90.19 73.70 2.03
CA ARG A 52 -89.78 72.71 3.04
C ARG A 52 -89.58 71.33 2.42
N LYS A 53 -90.48 70.88 1.53
CA LYS A 53 -90.35 69.58 0.85
C LYS A 53 -89.19 69.54 -0.12
N VAL A 54 -88.97 70.61 -0.88
CA VAL A 54 -87.79 70.74 -1.75
C VAL A 54 -86.51 70.69 -0.92
N GLU A 55 -86.46 71.38 0.22
CA GLU A 55 -85.28 71.39 1.09
C GLU A 55 -85.04 70.03 1.76
N GLN A 56 -86.10 69.35 2.21
CA GLN A 56 -86.01 67.96 2.71
C GLN A 56 -85.44 67.02 1.65
N THR A 57 -85.93 67.10 0.40
CA THR A 57 -85.44 66.25 -0.71
C THR A 57 -84.02 66.62 -1.13
N ARG A 58 -83.66 67.91 -1.11
CA ARG A 58 -82.28 68.36 -1.35
C ARG A 58 -81.33 67.83 -0.30
N LYS A 59 -81.71 67.90 0.98
CA LYS A 59 -80.95 67.34 2.09
C LYS A 59 -80.79 65.82 1.93
N TYR A 60 -81.88 65.09 1.69
CA TYR A 60 -81.83 63.64 1.44
C TYR A 60 -80.94 63.28 0.24
N LYS A 61 -81.02 64.04 -0.85
CA LYS A 61 -80.13 63.87 -2.01
C LYS A 61 -78.67 64.11 -1.63
N ALA A 62 -78.36 65.16 -0.86
CA ALA A 62 -77.00 65.46 -0.41
C ALA A 62 -76.46 64.35 0.51
N ASP A 63 -77.28 63.87 1.44
CA ASP A 63 -76.93 62.76 2.35
C ASP A 63 -76.63 61.48 1.56
N LEU A 64 -77.44 61.15 0.53
CA LEU A 64 -77.18 60.01 -0.36
C LEU A 64 -75.87 60.15 -1.16
N HIS A 65 -75.58 61.34 -1.70
CA HIS A 65 -74.31 61.55 -2.41
C HIS A 65 -73.12 61.44 -1.46
N LYS A 66 -73.25 61.95 -0.24
CA LYS A 66 -72.22 61.83 0.80
C LYS A 66 -71.93 60.36 1.13
N LEU A 67 -72.97 59.56 1.37
CA LEU A 67 -72.82 58.13 1.64
C LEU A 67 -72.19 57.37 0.47
N LEU A 68 -72.53 57.74 -0.77
CA LEU A 68 -71.91 57.13 -1.96
C LEU A 68 -70.42 57.45 -2.02
N THR A 69 -70.02 58.72 -1.81
CA THR A 69 -68.60 59.11 -1.81
C THR A 69 -67.82 58.47 -0.67
N GLU A 70 -68.43 58.30 0.51
CA GLU A 70 -67.84 57.60 1.65
C GLU A 70 -67.62 56.10 1.30
N ALA A 71 -68.62 55.44 0.72
CA ALA A 71 -68.51 54.03 0.30
C ALA A 71 -67.49 53.82 -0.83
N GLU A 72 -67.40 54.73 -1.80
CA GLU A 72 -66.38 54.70 -2.87
C GLU A 72 -64.96 54.85 -2.30
N ALA A 73 -64.78 55.74 -1.31
CA ALA A 73 -63.50 55.90 -0.62
C ALA A 73 -63.12 54.66 0.19
N GLU A 74 -64.06 54.05 0.91
CA GLU A 74 -63.85 52.78 1.61
C GLU A 74 -63.47 51.65 0.65
N PHE A 75 -64.15 51.54 -0.50
CA PHE A 75 -63.85 50.55 -1.52
C PHE A 75 -62.44 50.75 -2.10
N ALA A 76 -62.05 52.00 -2.41
CA ALA A 76 -60.69 52.32 -2.85
C ALA A 76 -59.63 51.92 -1.81
N ASN A 77 -59.88 52.22 -0.53
CA ASN A 77 -58.98 51.84 0.57
C ASN A 77 -58.83 50.32 0.69
N LEU A 78 -59.93 49.55 0.58
CA LEU A 78 -59.89 48.09 0.60
C LEU A 78 -59.12 47.52 -0.59
N VAL A 79 -59.31 48.08 -1.79
CA VAL A 79 -58.56 47.67 -2.99
C VAL A 79 -57.07 47.95 -2.85
N CYS A 80 -56.68 49.11 -2.30
CA CYS A 80 -55.29 49.43 -1.99
C CYS A 80 -54.69 48.45 -0.98
N ALA A 81 -55.36 48.22 0.15
CA ALA A 81 -54.89 47.31 1.20
C ALA A 81 -54.72 45.85 0.71
N LEU A 82 -55.67 45.36 -0.11
CA LEU A 82 -55.57 44.03 -0.71
C LEU A 82 -54.45 43.94 -1.76
N GLY A 83 -54.24 45.00 -2.55
CA GLY A 83 -53.15 45.10 -3.51
C GLY A 83 -51.77 45.07 -2.85
N GLU A 84 -51.61 45.82 -1.75
CA GLU A 84 -50.39 45.87 -0.94
C GLU A 84 -50.09 44.52 -0.27
N HIS A 85 -51.10 43.85 0.29
CA HIS A 85 -50.90 42.53 0.89
C HIS A 85 -50.47 41.49 -0.17
N ARG A 86 -51.09 41.51 -1.35
CA ARG A 86 -50.74 40.60 -2.45
C ARG A 86 -49.32 40.85 -2.98
N SER A 87 -48.90 42.11 -3.07
CA SER A 87 -47.55 42.48 -3.53
C SER A 87 -46.48 42.12 -2.49
N PHE A 88 -46.75 42.37 -1.20
CA PHE A 88 -45.86 42.01 -0.09
C PHE A 88 -45.65 40.49 0.01
N SER A 89 -46.73 39.71 -0.01
CA SER A 89 -46.67 38.23 0.02
C SER A 89 -45.91 37.67 -1.20
N ARG A 90 -46.14 38.23 -2.38
CA ARG A 90 -45.40 37.85 -3.61
C ARG A 90 -43.91 38.19 -3.51
N SER A 91 -43.56 39.36 -2.96
CA SER A 91 -42.17 39.78 -2.74
C SER A 91 -41.43 38.85 -1.78
N LEU A 92 -42.04 38.51 -0.64
CA LEU A 92 -41.44 37.60 0.34
C LEU A 92 -41.21 36.19 -0.24
N ARG A 93 -42.15 35.69 -1.02
CA ARG A 93 -42.00 34.37 -1.66
C ARG A 93 -40.93 34.38 -2.75
N LEU A 94 -40.82 35.46 -3.53
CA LEU A 94 -39.73 35.65 -4.50
C LEU A 94 -38.37 35.67 -3.81
N GLN A 95 -38.26 36.35 -2.66
CA GLN A 95 -37.04 36.35 -1.86
C GLN A 95 -36.67 34.94 -1.39
N LYS A 96 -37.64 34.15 -0.93
CA LYS A 96 -37.41 32.74 -0.56
C LYS A 96 -36.93 31.89 -1.73
N VAL A 97 -37.57 31.99 -2.90
CA VAL A 97 -37.12 31.28 -4.12
C VAL A 97 -35.69 31.68 -4.48
N ASN A 98 -35.36 32.98 -4.46
CA ASN A 98 -34.01 33.45 -4.75
C ASN A 98 -32.97 32.93 -3.76
N ASN A 99 -33.32 32.86 -2.47
CA ASN A 99 -32.44 32.28 -1.45
C ASN A 99 -32.21 30.79 -1.71
N TYR A 100 -33.27 30.03 -2.03
CA TYR A 100 -33.14 28.61 -2.38
C TYR A 100 -32.30 28.40 -3.63
N LEU A 101 -32.50 29.19 -4.69
CA LEU A 101 -31.68 29.12 -5.90
C LEU A 101 -30.21 29.46 -5.63
N LYS A 102 -29.95 30.44 -4.74
CA LYS A 102 -28.59 30.77 -4.29
C LYS A 102 -27.96 29.59 -3.55
N SER A 103 -28.66 28.98 -2.60
CA SER A 103 -28.18 27.79 -1.87
C SER A 103 -27.94 26.60 -2.81
N ILE A 104 -28.84 26.34 -3.76
CA ILE A 104 -28.63 25.29 -4.77
C ILE A 104 -27.40 25.59 -5.60
N ARG A 105 -27.21 26.84 -6.05
CA ARG A 105 -26.01 27.24 -6.82
C ARG A 105 -24.73 27.03 -6.01
N GLU A 106 -24.72 27.43 -4.75
CA GLU A 106 -23.57 27.24 -3.86
C GLU A 106 -23.25 25.75 -3.68
N LEU A 107 -24.26 24.91 -3.43
CA LEU A 107 -24.11 23.45 -3.32
C LEU A 107 -23.66 22.81 -4.64
N SER A 108 -24.20 23.27 -5.78
CA SER A 108 -23.80 22.81 -7.11
C SER A 108 -22.33 23.15 -7.42
N VAL A 109 -21.86 24.35 -7.06
CA VAL A 109 -20.45 24.76 -7.25
C VAL A 109 -19.51 24.01 -6.30
N LEU A 110 -19.96 23.68 -5.09
CA LEU A 110 -19.17 22.90 -4.12
C LEU A 110 -18.91 21.45 -4.59
N MET A 111 -19.95 20.81 -5.13
CA MET A 111 -19.95 19.40 -5.54
C MET A 111 -19.71 19.21 -7.06
N SER A 112 -19.54 20.30 -7.79
CA SER A 112 -19.45 20.36 -9.26
C SER A 112 -20.63 19.67 -9.97
N ILE A 113 -21.85 19.85 -9.46
CA ILE A 113 -23.09 19.33 -10.06
C ILE A 113 -23.63 20.36 -11.07
N ASN A 114 -24.16 19.88 -12.19
CA ASN A 114 -24.76 20.73 -13.21
C ASN A 114 -26.02 21.46 -12.70
N PHE A 115 -25.85 22.69 -12.21
CA PHE A 115 -26.94 23.55 -11.77
C PHE A 115 -28.08 23.66 -12.81
N GLY A 116 -27.72 23.73 -14.11
CA GLY A 116 -28.70 23.83 -15.19
C GLY A 116 -29.63 22.63 -15.30
N GLU A 117 -29.12 21.42 -15.09
CA GLU A 117 -29.91 20.18 -15.12
C GLU A 117 -30.80 20.10 -13.87
N THR A 118 -30.23 20.39 -12.70
CA THR A 118 -30.97 20.43 -11.42
C THR A 118 -32.12 21.44 -11.43
N ILE A 119 -31.93 22.60 -12.06
CA ILE A 119 -32.97 23.63 -12.18
C ILE A 119 -33.99 23.28 -13.27
N ALA A 120 -33.59 22.62 -14.35
CA ALA A 120 -34.50 22.18 -15.42
C ALA A 120 -35.51 21.12 -14.93
N GLU A 121 -35.16 20.32 -13.93
CA GLU A 121 -36.06 19.37 -13.28
C GLU A 121 -37.16 20.08 -12.45
N ILE A 122 -36.82 21.20 -11.81
CA ILE A 122 -37.73 21.99 -10.96
C ILE A 122 -38.64 22.90 -11.80
N TYR A 123 -38.06 23.48 -12.86
CA TYR A 123 -38.75 24.27 -13.88
C TYR A 123 -38.70 23.50 -15.19
N PRO A 124 -39.51 22.43 -15.34
CA PRO A 124 -39.67 21.82 -16.65
C PRO A 124 -40.08 22.92 -17.62
N ARG A 125 -39.45 22.98 -18.79
CA ARG A 125 -39.76 23.96 -19.84
C ARG A 125 -41.23 23.77 -20.27
N SER A 126 -42.16 24.32 -19.50
CA SER A 126 -43.57 24.35 -19.79
C SER A 126 -43.78 25.50 -20.79
N ILE A 127 -43.84 25.05 -22.03
CA ILE A 127 -44.21 25.67 -23.30
C ILE A 127 -45.23 26.82 -23.18
N THR A 128 -44.82 28.03 -23.55
CA THR A 128 -45.56 28.99 -24.42
C THR A 128 -44.62 30.17 -24.79
N PRO A 129 -44.39 30.46 -26.08
CA PRO A 129 -43.61 31.63 -26.48
C PRO A 129 -44.52 32.87 -26.36
N GLY A 130 -44.47 33.55 -25.21
CA GLY A 130 -45.24 34.78 -25.04
C GLY A 130 -45.08 35.51 -23.71
N GLU A 131 -44.84 34.81 -22.59
CA GLU A 131 -44.69 35.47 -21.29
C GLU A 131 -43.50 34.93 -20.51
N GLY A 132 -42.51 35.80 -20.27
CA GLY A 132 -41.29 35.51 -19.51
C GLY A 132 -41.53 35.23 -18.03
N HIS A 133 -42.03 34.05 -17.70
CA HIS A 133 -42.21 33.60 -16.33
C HIS A 133 -41.36 32.36 -15.98
N LEU A 134 -40.04 32.56 -15.83
CA LEU A 134 -39.22 31.83 -14.84
C LEU A 134 -39.60 32.27 -13.40
N LYS A 135 -40.90 32.33 -13.09
CA LYS A 135 -41.46 32.88 -11.84
C LYS A 135 -42.75 32.17 -11.45
N SER A 136 -42.82 30.85 -11.64
CA SER A 136 -43.74 30.06 -10.81
C SER A 136 -43.25 30.17 -9.37
N ILE A 137 -43.97 30.91 -8.54
CA ILE A 137 -43.67 31.09 -7.10
C ILE A 137 -44.57 30.15 -6.27
N SER A 138 -45.18 29.13 -6.88
CA SER A 138 -46.19 28.26 -6.26
C SER A 138 -45.62 27.48 -5.05
N ASN A 139 -46.51 27.01 -4.16
CA ASN A 139 -46.10 26.19 -3.01
C ASN A 139 -45.45 24.88 -3.47
N GLU A 140 -45.88 24.36 -4.62
CA GLU A 140 -45.29 23.18 -5.25
C GLU A 140 -43.84 23.44 -5.70
N THR A 141 -43.57 24.58 -6.34
CA THR A 141 -42.20 24.96 -6.73
C THR A 141 -41.30 25.14 -5.51
N LEU A 142 -41.81 25.75 -4.44
CA LEU A 142 -41.07 25.87 -3.16
C LEU A 142 -40.80 24.50 -2.51
N ALA A 143 -41.76 23.58 -2.55
CA ALA A 143 -41.59 22.22 -2.04
C ALA A 143 -40.54 21.44 -2.85
N LYS A 144 -40.58 21.53 -4.19
CA LYS A 144 -39.57 20.92 -5.07
C LYS A 144 -38.17 21.49 -4.82
N LEU A 145 -38.03 22.82 -4.71
CA LEU A 145 -36.76 23.46 -4.34
C LEU A 145 -36.24 22.99 -2.98
N THR A 146 -37.13 22.86 -1.99
CA THR A 146 -36.76 22.38 -0.65
C THR A 146 -36.30 20.91 -0.71
N GLY A 147 -36.99 20.06 -1.47
CA GLY A 147 -36.61 18.66 -1.67
C GLY A 147 -35.25 18.52 -2.35
N VAL A 148 -34.96 19.33 -3.37
CA VAL A 148 -33.65 19.35 -4.03
C VAL A 148 -32.56 19.82 -3.08
N ILE A 149 -32.78 20.89 -2.31
CA ILE A 149 -31.80 21.35 -1.30
C ILE A 149 -31.53 20.26 -0.26
N TYR A 150 -32.57 19.55 0.18
CA TYR A 150 -32.42 18.45 1.13
C TYR A 150 -31.57 17.32 0.54
N SER A 151 -31.87 16.88 -0.68
CA SER A 151 -31.10 15.87 -1.41
C SER A 151 -29.64 16.28 -1.58
N LEU A 152 -29.37 17.52 -2.01
CA LEU A 152 -28.02 18.05 -2.19
C LEU A 152 -27.23 18.13 -0.87
N ASN A 153 -27.89 18.45 0.24
CA ASN A 153 -27.24 18.44 1.56
C ASN A 153 -26.94 17.02 2.04
N GLN A 154 -27.79 16.04 1.75
CA GLN A 154 -27.48 14.63 2.02
C GLN A 154 -26.28 14.16 1.20
N GLU A 155 -26.27 14.46 -0.10
CA GLU A 155 -25.14 14.13 -0.99
C GLU A 155 -23.84 14.80 -0.50
N LYS A 156 -23.90 16.07 -0.09
CA LYS A 156 -22.76 16.79 0.53
C LYS A 156 -22.22 16.03 1.75
N SER A 157 -23.10 15.59 2.64
CA SER A 157 -22.71 14.83 3.84
C SER A 157 -22.08 13.49 3.48
N LEU A 158 -22.64 12.76 2.52
CA LEU A 158 -22.14 11.46 2.06
C LEU A 158 -20.74 11.60 1.42
N ARG A 159 -20.57 12.56 0.52
CA ARG A 159 -19.28 12.84 -0.14
C ARG A 159 -18.22 13.27 0.85
N LEU A 160 -18.57 14.09 1.84
CA LEU A 160 -17.64 14.48 2.90
C LEU A 160 -17.20 13.27 3.71
N GLN A 161 -18.15 12.45 4.21
CA GLN A 161 -17.82 11.25 4.98
C GLN A 161 -16.92 10.29 4.20
N LYS A 162 -17.18 10.12 2.91
CA LYS A 162 -16.36 9.30 2.02
C LYS A 162 -14.94 9.87 1.83
N LEU A 163 -14.79 11.19 1.67
CA LEU A 163 -13.47 11.82 1.60
C LEU A 163 -12.73 11.77 2.94
N GLN A 164 -13.42 11.83 4.07
CA GLN A 164 -12.82 11.68 5.40
C GLN A 164 -12.28 10.26 5.60
N SER A 165 -13.02 9.23 5.18
CA SER A 165 -12.54 7.85 5.27
C SER A 165 -11.36 7.60 4.31
N LEU A 166 -11.43 8.09 3.07
CA LEU A 166 -10.32 8.02 2.12
C LEU A 166 -9.08 8.80 2.62
N GLY A 167 -9.28 10.00 3.17
CA GLY A 167 -8.20 10.80 3.74
C GLY A 167 -7.51 10.11 4.91
N SER A 168 -8.29 9.47 5.80
CA SER A 168 -7.74 8.70 6.92
C SER A 168 -6.92 7.50 6.43
N ALA A 169 -7.46 6.75 5.45
CA ALA A 169 -6.74 5.64 4.81
C ALA A 169 -5.46 6.08 4.11
N LEU A 170 -5.45 7.23 3.43
CA LEU A 170 -4.25 7.81 2.83
C LEU A 170 -3.18 8.10 3.88
N VAL A 171 -3.55 8.76 4.99
CA VAL A 171 -2.61 9.08 6.08
C VAL A 171 -2.03 7.81 6.70
N GLU A 172 -2.87 6.80 6.97
CA GLU A 172 -2.41 5.50 7.47
C GLU A 172 -1.43 4.83 6.50
N LEU A 173 -1.75 4.81 5.21
CA LEU A 173 -0.87 4.23 4.18
C LEU A 173 0.44 5.01 4.02
N TRP A 174 0.42 6.34 4.10
CA TRP A 174 1.63 7.16 4.04
C TRP A 174 2.54 6.94 5.24
N ASN A 175 1.98 6.86 6.44
CA ASN A 175 2.74 6.57 7.66
C ASN A 175 3.32 5.15 7.63
N LEU A 176 2.59 4.18 7.06
CA LEU A 176 3.07 2.81 6.96
C LEU A 176 4.17 2.64 5.90
N MET A 177 4.10 3.40 4.81
CA MET A 177 4.97 3.25 3.65
C MET A 177 6.10 4.29 3.56
N ASP A 178 6.19 5.19 4.53
CA ASP A 178 7.12 6.33 4.57
C ASP A 178 7.13 7.14 3.26
N ILE A 179 5.94 7.49 2.74
CA ILE A 179 5.80 8.23 1.48
C ILE A 179 6.31 9.68 1.64
N PRO A 180 7.12 10.21 0.70
CA PRO A 180 7.73 11.53 0.82
C PRO A 180 6.69 12.67 0.78
N ALA A 181 7.03 13.80 1.42
CA ALA A 181 6.09 14.92 1.63
C ALA A 181 5.61 15.57 0.33
N GLU A 182 6.41 15.53 -0.74
CA GLU A 182 6.06 16.05 -2.06
C GLU A 182 4.87 15.29 -2.68
N GLU A 183 4.78 13.98 -2.43
CA GLU A 183 3.67 13.15 -2.88
C GLU A 183 2.43 13.37 -2.00
N GLN A 184 2.61 13.55 -0.69
CA GLN A 184 1.52 13.85 0.25
C GLN A 184 0.87 15.21 -0.03
N GLN A 185 1.65 16.21 -0.46
CA GLN A 185 1.16 17.57 -0.71
C GLN A 185 0.03 17.61 -1.75
N LYS A 186 0.06 16.72 -2.74
CA LYS A 186 -0.98 16.60 -3.79
C LYS A 186 -2.37 16.36 -3.22
N PHE A 187 -2.47 15.67 -2.08
CA PHE A 187 -3.71 15.32 -1.41
C PHE A 187 -3.93 16.08 -0.09
N SER A 188 -3.12 17.11 0.20
CA SER A 188 -3.25 17.96 1.39
C SER A 188 -4.67 18.54 1.58
N HIS A 189 -5.35 18.84 0.47
CA HIS A 189 -6.73 19.30 0.48
C HIS A 189 -7.71 18.25 1.02
N VAL A 190 -7.52 16.97 0.71
CA VAL A 190 -8.32 15.85 1.25
C VAL A 190 -8.02 15.63 2.73
N VAL A 191 -6.75 15.69 3.12
CA VAL A 191 -6.33 15.53 4.52
C VAL A 191 -6.97 16.60 5.41
N ARG A 192 -7.03 17.84 4.94
CA ARG A 192 -7.69 18.95 5.65
C ARG A 192 -9.20 18.70 5.85
N LEU A 193 -9.86 17.96 4.95
CA LEU A 193 -11.29 17.63 5.07
C LEU A 193 -11.58 16.63 6.18
N ILE A 194 -10.59 15.83 6.62
CA ILE A 194 -10.73 14.85 7.72
C ILE A 194 -11.28 15.52 8.98
N SER A 195 -10.76 16.71 9.32
CA SER A 195 -11.16 17.46 10.52
C SER A 195 -12.25 18.50 10.28
N SER A 196 -12.76 18.62 9.05
CA SER A 196 -13.77 19.65 8.70
C SER A 196 -15.19 19.17 8.99
N SER A 197 -16.05 20.06 9.51
CA SER A 197 -17.48 19.77 9.67
C SER A 197 -18.25 19.99 8.36
N VAL A 198 -19.49 19.47 8.25
CA VAL A 198 -20.34 19.68 7.06
C VAL A 198 -20.55 21.17 6.80
N ASP A 199 -20.65 22.00 7.83
CA ASP A 199 -20.95 23.42 7.72
C ASP A 199 -19.73 24.28 7.33
N ASP A 200 -18.51 23.81 7.63
CA ASP A 200 -17.26 24.53 7.34
C ASP A 200 -16.73 24.30 5.91
N VAL A 201 -17.30 23.34 5.19
CA VAL A 201 -16.87 22.99 3.83
C VAL A 201 -17.57 23.89 2.81
N ASN A 202 -16.86 24.96 2.43
CA ASN A 202 -17.29 25.96 1.44
C ASN A 202 -16.31 26.12 0.27
N GLY A 203 -15.30 25.24 0.18
CA GLY A 203 -14.32 25.27 -0.91
C GLY A 203 -14.96 24.93 -2.26
N LYS A 204 -14.70 25.74 -3.29
CA LYS A 204 -15.14 25.44 -4.65
C LYS A 204 -14.57 24.08 -5.11
N ASP A 205 -15.42 23.24 -5.69
CA ASP A 205 -15.08 21.91 -6.22
C ASP A 205 -14.41 20.95 -5.20
N SER A 206 -14.46 21.26 -3.90
CA SER A 206 -13.78 20.47 -2.86
C SER A 206 -14.42 19.11 -2.61
N LEU A 207 -15.71 18.96 -2.91
CA LEU A 207 -16.45 17.70 -2.84
C LEU A 207 -16.86 17.23 -4.25
N SER A 208 -16.08 17.62 -5.26
CA SER A 208 -16.31 17.18 -6.63
C SER A 208 -16.12 15.67 -6.77
N GLN A 209 -16.86 15.08 -7.71
CA GLN A 209 -16.73 13.66 -8.02
C GLN A 209 -15.29 13.29 -8.44
N ASN A 210 -14.61 14.18 -9.16
CA ASN A 210 -13.22 14.00 -9.59
C ASN A 210 -12.26 13.89 -8.40
N VAL A 211 -12.40 14.74 -7.37
CA VAL A 211 -11.55 14.66 -6.16
C VAL A 211 -11.74 13.34 -5.42
N ILE A 212 -12.98 12.85 -5.33
CA ILE A 212 -13.29 11.52 -4.76
C ILE A 212 -12.61 10.43 -5.56
N GLU A 213 -12.75 10.45 -6.89
CA GLU A 213 -12.14 9.46 -7.79
C GLU A 213 -10.61 9.47 -7.70
N GLN A 214 -9.99 10.64 -7.66
CA GLN A 214 -8.54 10.77 -7.49
C GLN A 214 -8.07 10.18 -6.15
N ALA A 215 -8.76 10.48 -5.06
CA ALA A 215 -8.43 9.93 -3.74
C ALA A 215 -8.63 8.41 -3.70
N GLU A 216 -9.70 7.88 -4.28
CA GLU A 216 -9.92 6.43 -4.39
C GLU A 216 -8.84 5.74 -5.22
N MET A 217 -8.48 6.31 -6.37
CA MET A 217 -7.43 5.77 -7.22
C MET A 217 -6.09 5.74 -6.49
N GLU A 218 -5.77 6.79 -5.73
CA GLU A 218 -4.53 6.85 -4.97
C GLU A 218 -4.52 5.84 -3.81
N VAL A 219 -5.61 5.70 -3.07
CA VAL A 219 -5.73 4.65 -2.04
C VAL A 219 -5.55 3.26 -2.66
N LYS A 220 -6.18 2.98 -3.82
CA LYS A 220 -6.01 1.71 -4.54
C LYS A 220 -4.56 1.51 -4.98
N ARG A 221 -3.92 2.52 -5.55
CA ARG A 221 -2.51 2.49 -5.97
C ARG A 221 -1.59 2.19 -4.79
N LEU A 222 -1.78 2.88 -3.67
CA LEU A 222 -1.01 2.67 -2.44
C LEU A 222 -1.27 1.31 -1.82
N SER A 223 -2.50 0.79 -1.90
CA SER A 223 -2.82 -0.57 -1.45
C SER A 223 -2.08 -1.63 -2.25
N ILE A 224 -2.04 -1.50 -3.58
CA ILE A 224 -1.26 -2.41 -4.45
C ILE A 224 0.24 -2.30 -4.13
N LEU A 225 0.75 -1.08 -3.97
CA LEU A 225 2.15 -0.85 -3.62
C LEU A 225 2.51 -1.45 -2.25
N LYS A 226 1.61 -1.32 -1.27
CA LYS A 226 1.72 -1.93 0.06
C LYS A 226 1.79 -3.45 -0.05
N GLU A 227 0.89 -4.08 -0.81
CA GLU A 227 0.93 -5.53 -1.04
C GLU A 227 2.24 -5.97 -1.69
N GLY A 228 2.72 -5.22 -2.69
CA GLY A 228 4.01 -5.47 -3.33
C GLY A 228 5.19 -5.42 -2.36
N LYS A 229 5.25 -4.37 -1.52
CA LYS A 229 6.29 -4.27 -0.48
C LYS A 229 6.17 -5.35 0.59
N MET A 230 4.97 -5.76 0.95
CA MET A 230 4.76 -6.86 1.91
C MET A 230 5.33 -8.18 1.37
N LYS A 231 5.07 -8.50 0.10
CA LYS A 231 5.67 -9.66 -0.59
C LYS A 231 7.19 -9.54 -0.63
N GLU A 232 7.73 -8.38 -0.98
CA GLU A 232 9.17 -8.13 -1.02
C GLU A 232 9.85 -8.40 0.34
N LEU A 233 9.30 -7.87 1.43
CA LEU A 233 9.86 -8.04 2.77
C LEU A 233 9.89 -9.52 3.20
N VAL A 234 8.80 -10.25 2.96
CA VAL A 234 8.71 -11.68 3.26
C VAL A 234 9.73 -12.46 2.42
N LEU A 235 9.79 -12.22 1.11
CA LEU A 235 10.74 -12.91 0.23
C LEU A 235 12.19 -12.59 0.61
N LYS A 236 12.50 -11.36 1.02
CA LYS A 236 13.84 -11.02 1.50
C LYS A 236 14.23 -11.78 2.77
N ARG A 237 13.29 -12.01 3.68
CA ARG A 237 13.54 -12.86 4.88
C ARG A 237 13.68 -14.33 4.51
N GLN A 238 12.90 -14.80 3.55
CA GLN A 238 13.05 -16.15 2.99
C GLN A 238 14.42 -16.32 2.33
N ASP A 239 14.90 -15.35 1.54
CA ASP A 239 16.22 -15.37 0.91
C ASP A 239 17.33 -15.45 1.97
N MET A 240 17.21 -14.66 3.05
CA MET A 240 18.16 -14.71 4.17
C MET A 240 18.19 -16.10 4.83
N LEU A 241 17.03 -16.72 5.01
CA LEU A 241 16.90 -18.05 5.60
C LEU A 241 17.54 -19.12 4.69
N GLU A 242 17.19 -19.11 3.41
CA GLU A 242 17.72 -20.02 2.40
C GLU A 242 19.23 -19.89 2.24
N GLU A 243 19.75 -18.67 2.26
CA GLU A 243 21.19 -18.42 2.19
C GLU A 243 21.94 -18.97 3.41
N ILE A 244 21.35 -18.90 4.62
CA ILE A 244 21.93 -19.53 5.80
C ILE A 244 21.98 -21.04 5.61
N TYR A 245 20.87 -21.66 5.20
CA TYR A 245 20.81 -23.12 4.98
C TYR A 245 21.78 -23.59 3.87
N ARG A 246 21.87 -22.83 2.77
CA ARG A 246 22.81 -23.08 1.67
C ARG A 246 24.26 -23.08 2.16
N ARG A 247 24.65 -22.09 2.97
CA ARG A 247 26.02 -22.00 3.54
C ARG A 247 26.38 -23.17 4.45
N VAL A 248 25.39 -23.84 5.05
CA VAL A 248 25.62 -24.96 5.97
C VAL A 248 25.33 -26.31 5.32
N HIS A 249 25.18 -26.33 4.00
CA HIS A 249 24.91 -27.53 3.20
C HIS A 249 23.65 -28.27 3.64
N MET A 250 22.60 -27.50 3.97
CA MET A 250 21.25 -28.02 4.20
C MET A 250 20.37 -27.70 3.00
N GLU A 251 19.59 -28.69 2.58
CA GLU A 251 18.63 -28.50 1.49
C GLU A 251 17.34 -27.85 2.01
N VAL A 252 16.82 -26.90 1.23
CA VAL A 252 15.52 -26.25 1.47
C VAL A 252 14.72 -26.32 0.17
N ASP A 253 13.46 -26.72 0.26
CA ASP A 253 12.52 -26.68 -0.86
C ASP A 253 12.07 -25.22 -1.12
N SER A 254 12.93 -24.46 -1.79
CA SER A 254 12.77 -23.01 -2.01
C SER A 254 11.51 -22.68 -2.83
N GLU A 255 11.25 -23.39 -3.92
CA GLU A 255 10.16 -23.05 -4.85
C GLU A 255 8.79 -23.25 -4.18
N THR A 256 8.60 -24.38 -3.50
CA THR A 256 7.34 -24.71 -2.84
C THR A 256 7.08 -23.79 -1.64
N THR A 257 8.12 -23.49 -0.86
CA THR A 257 7.98 -22.59 0.30
C THR A 257 7.69 -21.16 -0.12
N ARG A 258 8.36 -20.65 -1.17
CA ARG A 258 8.07 -19.33 -1.74
C ARG A 258 6.65 -19.25 -2.30
N GLY A 259 6.22 -20.25 -3.06
CA GLY A 259 4.85 -20.32 -3.60
C GLY A 259 3.79 -20.34 -2.50
N ALA A 260 4.00 -21.13 -1.44
CA ALA A 260 3.11 -21.17 -0.29
C ALA A 260 3.04 -19.82 0.45
N LEU A 261 4.17 -19.13 0.65
CA LEU A 261 4.22 -17.81 1.28
C LEU A 261 3.49 -16.74 0.46
N ILE A 262 3.69 -16.71 -0.86
CA ILE A 262 3.00 -15.75 -1.74
C ILE A 262 1.50 -15.97 -1.69
N SER A 263 1.05 -17.23 -1.81
CA SER A 263 -0.37 -17.58 -1.73
C SER A 263 -0.98 -17.20 -0.37
N LEU A 264 -0.23 -17.36 0.71
CA LEU A 264 -0.66 -16.95 2.05
C LEU A 264 -0.87 -15.43 2.16
N ILE A 265 0.06 -14.63 1.60
CA ILE A 265 -0.05 -13.16 1.58
C ILE A 265 -1.26 -12.72 0.74
N GLU A 266 -1.44 -13.29 -0.46
CA GLU A 266 -2.54 -12.95 -1.36
C GLU A 266 -3.91 -13.33 -0.79
N SER A 267 -3.97 -14.38 0.04
CA SER A 267 -5.20 -14.78 0.72
C SER A 267 -5.64 -13.78 1.80
N GLY A 268 -4.76 -12.87 2.24
CA GLY A 268 -5.04 -11.91 3.32
C GLY A 268 -5.39 -12.54 4.66
N SER A 269 -5.13 -13.84 4.84
CA SER A 269 -5.58 -14.62 5.99
C SER A 269 -4.67 -14.50 7.22
N VAL A 270 -3.46 -13.97 7.04
CA VAL A 270 -2.43 -13.90 8.08
C VAL A 270 -1.95 -12.47 8.26
N ASP A 271 -1.78 -12.06 9.51
CA ASP A 271 -1.14 -10.79 9.82
C ASP A 271 0.34 -10.83 9.44
N ILE A 272 0.76 -9.84 8.65
CA ILE A 272 2.08 -9.83 8.01
C ILE A 272 3.16 -9.50 9.04
N SER A 273 2.82 -8.76 10.10
CA SER A 273 3.76 -8.51 11.20
C SER A 273 4.09 -9.81 11.94
N ASP A 274 3.06 -10.59 12.28
CA ASP A 274 3.23 -11.91 12.90
C ASP A 274 4.01 -12.89 11.99
N LEU A 275 3.71 -12.88 10.68
CA LEU A 275 4.45 -13.68 9.71
C LEU A 275 5.94 -13.31 9.71
N LEU A 276 6.28 -12.02 9.59
CA LEU A 276 7.66 -11.56 9.59
C LEU A 276 8.39 -11.89 10.90
N ALA A 277 7.72 -11.79 12.05
CA ALA A 277 8.27 -12.19 13.34
C ALA A 277 8.54 -13.71 13.41
N SER A 278 7.62 -14.53 12.87
CA SER A 278 7.83 -15.97 12.77
C SER A 278 9.03 -16.32 11.87
N MET A 279 9.23 -15.57 10.77
CA MET A 279 10.38 -15.75 9.89
C MET A 279 11.69 -15.32 10.57
N ASP A 280 11.68 -14.26 11.37
CA ASP A 280 12.84 -13.88 12.18
C ASP A 280 13.20 -14.95 13.21
N ALA A 281 12.20 -15.59 13.81
CA ALA A 281 12.44 -16.74 14.68
C ALA A 281 13.05 -17.92 13.91
N GLN A 282 12.56 -18.21 12.70
CA GLN A 282 13.16 -19.24 11.83
C GLN A 282 14.59 -18.91 11.41
N ILE A 283 14.88 -17.65 11.06
CA ILE A 283 16.23 -17.18 10.75
C ILE A 283 17.15 -17.34 11.96
N THR A 284 16.66 -17.03 13.16
CA THR A 284 17.43 -17.19 14.40
C THR A 284 17.75 -18.65 14.66
N LYS A 285 16.77 -19.54 14.53
CA LYS A 285 16.97 -20.99 14.63
C LYS A 285 17.95 -21.50 13.58
N ALA A 286 17.86 -21.04 12.33
CA ALA A 286 18.79 -21.41 11.27
C ALA A 286 20.22 -20.93 11.55
N LYS A 287 20.39 -19.75 12.16
CA LYS A 287 21.71 -19.26 12.63
C LYS A 287 22.27 -20.12 13.75
N GLU A 288 21.46 -20.50 14.72
CA GLU A 288 21.88 -21.42 15.79
C GLU A 288 22.31 -22.77 15.21
N GLU A 289 21.52 -23.32 14.29
CA GLU A 289 21.84 -24.55 13.58
C GLU A 289 23.15 -24.42 12.81
N ALA A 290 23.36 -23.30 12.11
CA ALA A 290 24.60 -22.99 11.43
C ALA A 290 25.81 -22.96 12.37
N THR A 291 25.67 -22.35 13.55
CA THR A 291 26.74 -22.35 14.55
C THR A 291 27.03 -23.75 15.09
N SER A 292 26.01 -24.59 15.27
CA SER A 292 26.19 -25.97 15.73
C SER A 292 26.91 -26.83 14.68
N ARG A 293 26.61 -26.63 13.39
CA ARG A 293 27.22 -27.37 12.26
C ARG A 293 28.64 -26.88 11.94
N LYS A 294 29.00 -25.66 12.33
CA LYS A 294 30.27 -25.00 11.98
C LYS A 294 31.51 -25.84 12.27
N GLU A 295 31.64 -26.39 13.49
CA GLU A 295 32.83 -27.17 13.86
C GLU A 295 32.97 -28.44 12.99
N ILE A 296 31.86 -29.08 12.65
CA ILE A 296 31.84 -30.27 11.80
C ILE A 296 32.21 -29.89 10.36
N LEU A 297 31.66 -28.81 9.82
CA LEU A 297 31.98 -28.31 8.48
C LEU A 297 33.45 -27.91 8.35
N ASP A 298 34.02 -27.21 9.34
CA ASP A 298 35.45 -26.86 9.36
C ASP A 298 36.35 -28.11 9.35
N LYS A 299 35.93 -29.19 10.03
CA LYS A 299 36.65 -30.47 10.02
C LYS A 299 36.47 -31.23 8.70
N LEU A 300 35.26 -31.20 8.14
CA LEU A 300 34.96 -31.78 6.82
C LEU A 300 35.79 -31.11 5.72
N GLU A 301 35.90 -29.79 5.71
CA GLU A 301 36.70 -29.05 4.73
C GLU A 301 38.18 -29.44 4.83
N LYS A 302 38.73 -29.50 6.04
CA LYS A 302 40.12 -29.97 6.27
C LYS A 302 40.32 -31.40 5.78
N TRP A 303 39.36 -32.29 6.04
CA TRP A 303 39.41 -33.67 5.57
C TRP A 303 39.32 -33.76 4.04
N ARG A 304 38.40 -33.03 3.40
CA ARG A 304 38.30 -32.93 1.94
C ARG A 304 39.59 -32.40 1.31
N PHE A 305 40.22 -31.38 1.89
CA PHE A 305 41.53 -30.91 1.44
C PHE A 305 42.62 -31.99 1.54
N ALA A 306 42.65 -32.73 2.65
CA ALA A 306 43.58 -33.84 2.82
C ALA A 306 43.34 -34.96 1.79
N LEU A 307 42.08 -35.27 1.45
CA LEU A 307 41.73 -36.21 0.38
C LEU A 307 42.18 -35.71 -1.00
N MET A 308 42.03 -34.42 -1.29
CA MET A 308 42.53 -33.83 -2.54
C MET A 308 44.05 -33.97 -2.66
N GLU A 309 44.78 -33.73 -1.57
CA GLU A 309 46.24 -33.93 -1.55
C GLU A 309 46.63 -35.42 -1.58
N GLU A 310 45.82 -36.34 -1.02
CA GLU A 310 45.98 -37.79 -1.16
C GLU A 310 45.90 -38.21 -2.62
N ASN A 311 44.83 -37.81 -3.32
CA ASN A 311 44.64 -38.11 -4.73
C ASN A 311 45.76 -37.53 -5.60
N TRP A 312 46.15 -36.27 -5.34
CA TRP A 312 47.28 -35.65 -6.05
C TRP A 312 48.60 -36.40 -5.82
N LEU A 313 48.85 -36.85 -4.59
CA LEU A 313 50.04 -37.64 -4.26
C LEU A 313 50.02 -38.99 -4.97
N ASP A 314 48.89 -39.68 -4.97
CA ASP A 314 48.72 -40.96 -5.66
C ASP A 314 48.98 -40.80 -7.17
N ASP A 315 48.44 -39.76 -7.81
CA ASP A 315 48.70 -39.47 -9.23
C ASP A 315 50.18 -39.14 -9.49
N TYR A 316 50.81 -38.39 -8.58
CA TYR A 316 52.23 -38.08 -8.65
C TYR A 316 53.14 -39.29 -8.39
N GLU A 317 52.70 -40.27 -7.59
CA GLU A 317 53.42 -41.53 -7.36
C GLU A 317 53.31 -42.52 -8.52
N ARG A 318 52.28 -42.40 -9.36
CA ARG A 318 52.11 -43.20 -10.59
C ARG A 318 52.85 -42.63 -11.81
N ASP A 319 53.34 -41.39 -11.74
CA ASP A 319 54.04 -40.74 -12.85
C ASP A 319 55.50 -41.21 -12.97
N ASP A 320 55.80 -42.04 -13.99
CA ASP A 320 57.15 -42.53 -14.29
C ASP A 320 58.14 -41.39 -14.63
N ASN A 321 57.65 -40.24 -15.12
CA ASN A 321 58.44 -39.06 -15.45
C ASN A 321 58.62 -38.09 -14.26
N ARG A 322 58.20 -38.48 -13.06
CA ARG A 322 58.27 -37.64 -11.85
C ARG A 322 59.64 -37.02 -11.54
N PHE A 323 60.71 -37.75 -11.86
CA PHE A 323 62.09 -37.33 -11.61
C PHE A 323 62.80 -36.80 -12.85
N THR A 324 62.15 -36.78 -14.02
CA THR A 324 62.76 -36.30 -15.25
C THR A 324 62.74 -34.77 -15.28
N GLY A 325 63.76 -34.17 -14.66
CA GLY A 325 64.50 -33.02 -15.19
C GLY A 325 63.81 -31.69 -15.52
N VAL A 326 62.52 -31.48 -15.26
CA VAL A 326 61.90 -30.16 -15.50
C VAL A 326 62.14 -29.24 -14.31
N ARG A 327 62.51 -27.98 -14.60
CA ARG A 327 62.71 -26.88 -13.64
C ARG A 327 61.50 -26.75 -12.70
N GLY A 328 61.55 -27.39 -11.52
CA GLY A 328 60.41 -27.47 -10.61
C GLY A 328 60.25 -28.80 -9.86
N ALA A 329 60.93 -29.87 -10.29
CA ALA A 329 60.84 -31.21 -9.68
C ALA A 329 61.06 -31.21 -8.16
N HIS A 330 62.03 -30.44 -7.65
CA HIS A 330 62.29 -30.32 -6.21
C HIS A 330 61.14 -29.63 -5.44
N LYS A 331 60.37 -28.73 -6.07
CA LYS A 331 59.16 -28.14 -5.45
C LYS A 331 58.04 -29.17 -5.36
N ASN A 332 57.85 -29.97 -6.40
CA ASN A 332 56.87 -31.06 -6.41
C ASN A 332 57.24 -32.15 -5.40
N LEU A 333 58.53 -32.49 -5.28
CA LEU A 333 59.02 -33.43 -4.27
C LEU A 333 58.75 -32.90 -2.85
N LYS A 334 59.00 -31.60 -2.59
CA LYS A 334 58.65 -30.97 -1.31
C LYS A 334 57.15 -30.97 -1.03
N ARG A 335 56.30 -30.76 -2.05
CA ARG A 335 54.85 -30.86 -1.91
C ARG A 335 54.42 -32.30 -1.60
N ALA A 336 54.98 -33.28 -2.29
CA ALA A 336 54.71 -34.70 -2.04
C ALA A 336 55.08 -35.13 -0.64
N GLU A 337 56.21 -34.67 -0.10
CA GLU A 337 56.56 -34.99 1.28
C GLU A 337 55.60 -34.33 2.29
N LYS A 338 55.16 -33.08 2.03
CA LYS A 338 54.10 -32.45 2.82
C LYS A 338 52.77 -33.19 2.71
N ALA A 339 52.39 -33.64 1.52
CA ALA A 339 51.19 -34.40 1.27
C ALA A 339 51.22 -35.74 2.00
N ARG A 340 52.35 -36.47 2.01
CA ARG A 340 52.52 -37.72 2.79
C ARG A 340 52.29 -37.51 4.29
N ILE A 341 52.85 -36.44 4.85
CA ILE A 341 52.63 -36.09 6.26
C ILE A 341 51.14 -35.82 6.52
N LEU A 342 50.44 -35.17 5.58
CA LEU A 342 49.00 -34.91 5.68
C LEU A 342 48.18 -36.21 5.54
N VAL A 343 48.49 -37.07 4.58
CA VAL A 343 47.85 -38.38 4.35
C VAL A 343 47.96 -39.28 5.59
N ASN A 344 49.12 -39.29 6.24
CA ASN A 344 49.33 -40.01 7.50
C ASN A 344 48.43 -39.51 8.65
N LYS A 345 47.95 -38.25 8.57
CA LYS A 345 47.02 -37.67 9.55
C LYS A 345 45.55 -37.88 9.20
N ILE A 346 45.22 -38.33 7.98
CA ILE A 346 43.82 -38.56 7.58
C ILE A 346 43.06 -39.51 8.53
N PRO A 347 43.60 -40.65 9.02
CA PRO A 347 42.79 -41.55 9.84
C PRO A 347 42.37 -40.89 11.16
N SER A 348 43.26 -40.13 11.81
CA SER A 348 42.90 -39.40 13.04
C SER A 348 41.90 -38.25 12.77
N MET A 349 41.95 -37.63 11.59
CA MET A 349 40.94 -36.66 11.17
C MET A 349 39.57 -37.31 10.97
N VAL A 350 39.52 -38.47 10.32
CA VAL A 350 38.28 -39.25 10.11
C VAL A 350 37.69 -39.72 11.44
N GLU A 351 38.51 -40.22 12.38
CA GLU A 351 38.06 -40.60 13.72
C GLU A 351 37.50 -39.41 14.50
N SER A 352 38.22 -38.27 14.50
CA SER A 352 37.77 -37.05 15.18
C SER A 352 36.47 -36.49 14.60
N LEU A 353 36.32 -36.55 13.27
CA LEU A 353 35.12 -36.12 12.57
C LEU A 353 33.95 -37.08 12.85
N THR A 354 34.17 -38.39 12.76
CA THR A 354 33.16 -39.42 13.06
C THR A 354 32.63 -39.27 14.49
N ALA A 355 33.51 -39.07 15.47
CA ALA A 355 33.12 -38.86 16.86
C ALA A 355 32.26 -37.61 17.04
N LYS A 356 32.64 -36.49 16.40
CA LYS A 356 31.88 -35.23 16.46
C LYS A 356 30.52 -35.34 15.78
N VAL A 357 30.45 -35.96 14.60
CA VAL A 357 29.19 -36.17 13.90
C VAL A 357 28.26 -37.06 14.72
N LYS A 358 28.75 -38.19 15.26
CA LYS A 358 27.94 -39.05 16.15
C LYS A 358 27.44 -38.31 17.39
N ALA A 359 28.26 -37.48 18.02
CA ALA A 359 27.85 -36.68 19.17
C ALA A 359 26.75 -35.67 18.78
N TRP A 360 26.90 -35.00 17.64
CA TRP A 360 25.91 -34.05 17.15
C TRP A 360 24.58 -34.72 16.76
N GLU A 361 24.63 -35.88 16.08
CA GLU A 361 23.43 -36.65 15.74
C GLU A 361 22.69 -37.16 16.99
N ALA A 362 23.43 -37.54 18.04
CA ALA A 362 22.85 -37.92 19.32
C ALA A 362 22.22 -36.73 20.07
N GLU A 363 22.80 -35.53 19.97
CA GLU A 363 22.28 -34.30 20.57
C GLU A 363 21.02 -33.79 19.85
N LYS A 364 21.04 -33.81 18.51
CA LYS A 364 19.98 -33.25 17.67
C LYS A 364 18.87 -34.24 17.32
N GLY A 365 19.15 -35.54 17.42
CA GLY A 365 18.22 -36.62 17.08
C GLY A 365 17.95 -36.78 15.58
N ILE A 366 18.75 -36.15 14.72
CA ILE A 366 18.65 -36.21 13.25
C ILE A 366 20.00 -36.54 12.63
N GLN A 367 19.99 -37.16 11.45
CA GLN A 367 21.21 -37.48 10.71
C GLN A 367 21.90 -36.21 10.19
N PHE A 368 23.23 -36.17 10.26
CA PHE A 368 24.02 -35.09 9.70
C PHE A 368 24.21 -35.32 8.19
N LEU A 369 23.43 -34.58 7.41
CA LEU A 369 23.52 -34.57 5.95
C LEU A 369 24.44 -33.44 5.48
N TYR A 370 25.28 -33.71 4.48
CA TYR A 370 26.04 -32.72 3.73
C TYR A 370 25.64 -32.87 2.26
N ASP A 371 25.00 -31.85 1.66
CA ASP A 371 24.49 -31.90 0.28
C ASP A 371 23.68 -33.18 -0.01
N LYS A 372 22.76 -33.53 0.91
CA LYS A 372 21.89 -34.73 0.92
C LYS A 372 22.55 -36.07 1.26
N GLU A 373 23.87 -36.10 1.43
CA GLU A 373 24.59 -37.34 1.74
C GLU A 373 24.91 -37.44 3.25
N PRO A 374 24.58 -38.56 3.91
CA PRO A 374 24.95 -38.79 5.30
C PRO A 374 26.47 -38.83 5.46
N VAL A 375 27.02 -37.90 6.25
CA VAL A 375 28.47 -37.78 6.40
C VAL A 375 29.09 -39.04 6.99
N LEU A 376 28.43 -39.67 7.97
CA LEU A 376 28.93 -40.91 8.56
C LEU A 376 29.10 -42.04 7.52
N LYS A 377 28.15 -42.17 6.60
CA LYS A 377 28.22 -43.16 5.52
C LYS A 377 29.42 -42.90 4.61
N THR A 378 29.63 -41.64 4.21
CA THR A 378 30.79 -41.26 3.37
C THR A 378 32.14 -41.53 4.04
N LEU A 379 32.21 -41.36 5.37
CA LEU A 379 33.42 -41.64 6.15
C LEU A 379 33.68 -43.14 6.29
N GLU A 380 32.62 -43.94 6.48
CA GLU A 380 32.70 -45.39 6.52
C GLU A 380 33.15 -45.97 5.19
N GLU A 381 32.55 -45.53 4.08
CA GLU A 381 32.96 -45.89 2.72
C GLU A 381 34.42 -45.50 2.42
N TYR A 382 34.90 -44.38 2.97
CA TYR A 382 36.31 -44.01 2.86
C TYR A 382 37.21 -44.96 3.64
N ASN A 383 36.84 -45.33 4.87
CA ASN A 383 37.63 -46.26 5.69
C ASN A 383 37.74 -47.64 5.04
N VAL A 384 36.65 -48.17 4.49
CA VAL A 384 36.64 -49.44 3.73
C VAL A 384 37.59 -49.34 2.53
N ARG A 385 37.44 -48.32 1.68
CA ARG A 385 38.32 -48.11 0.52
C ARG A 385 39.79 -47.95 0.88
N ARG A 386 40.08 -47.36 2.03
CA ARG A 386 41.45 -47.25 2.54
C ARG A 386 42.01 -48.60 2.96
N GLN A 387 41.24 -49.39 3.71
CA GLN A 387 41.63 -50.74 4.13
C GLN A 387 41.88 -51.63 2.92
N GLU A 388 41.00 -51.60 1.92
CA GLU A 388 41.18 -52.33 0.65
C GLU A 388 42.50 -51.97 -0.05
N ARG A 389 42.84 -50.67 -0.12
CA ARG A 389 44.13 -50.21 -0.69
C ARG A 389 45.33 -50.70 0.12
N GLU A 390 45.25 -50.70 1.44
CA GLU A 390 46.32 -51.20 2.31
C GLU A 390 46.48 -52.73 2.18
N GLU A 391 45.38 -53.47 2.06
CA GLU A 391 45.36 -54.90 1.81
C GLU A 391 45.85 -55.28 0.41
N GLU A 392 45.51 -54.50 -0.62
CA GLU A 392 46.04 -54.67 -1.97
C GLU A 392 47.55 -54.43 -2.00
N LYS A 393 48.04 -53.39 -1.31
CA LYS A 393 49.49 -53.16 -1.13
C LYS A 393 50.16 -54.32 -0.39
N ARG A 394 49.49 -54.94 0.60
CA ARG A 394 49.98 -56.14 1.28
C ARG A 394 50.03 -57.35 0.35
N ARG A 395 48.94 -57.61 -0.40
CA ARG A 395 48.86 -58.70 -1.39
C ARG A 395 49.92 -58.56 -2.48
N ALA A 396 50.16 -57.35 -2.98
CA ALA A 396 51.19 -57.09 -3.98
C ALA A 396 52.61 -57.38 -3.44
N ARG A 397 52.89 -57.03 -2.17
CA ARG A 397 54.18 -57.37 -1.52
C ARG A 397 54.34 -58.88 -1.35
N ASP A 398 53.28 -59.59 -0.96
CA ASP A 398 53.32 -61.04 -0.80
C ASP A 398 53.44 -61.77 -2.15
N GLN A 399 52.79 -61.29 -3.21
CA GLN A 399 53.00 -61.77 -4.59
C GLN A 399 54.43 -61.52 -5.06
N LYS A 400 55.00 -60.33 -4.79
CA LYS A 400 56.39 -60.02 -5.13
C LYS A 400 57.37 -60.95 -4.40
N ARG A 401 57.15 -61.23 -3.12
CA ARG A 401 57.93 -62.21 -2.34
C ARG A 401 57.84 -63.62 -2.94
N LEU A 402 56.66 -64.05 -3.36
CA LEU A 402 56.48 -65.35 -4.01
C LEU A 402 57.20 -65.41 -5.36
N GLN A 403 57.13 -64.35 -6.17
CA GLN A 403 57.89 -64.24 -7.42
C GLN A 403 59.41 -64.26 -7.16
N GLU A 404 59.89 -63.56 -6.15
CA GLU A 404 61.31 -63.57 -5.75
C GLU A 404 61.76 -64.96 -5.26
N GLN A 405 60.92 -65.67 -4.51
CA GLN A 405 61.18 -67.06 -4.10
C GLN A 405 61.25 -68.01 -5.30
N LEU A 406 60.30 -67.92 -6.22
CA LEU A 406 60.31 -68.71 -7.46
C LEU A 406 61.50 -68.37 -8.36
N ALA A 407 61.92 -67.10 -8.41
CA ALA A 407 63.13 -66.69 -9.11
C ALA A 407 64.38 -67.30 -8.45
N THR A 408 64.45 -67.25 -7.12
CA THR A 408 65.56 -67.82 -6.34
C THR A 408 65.62 -69.35 -6.47
N GLU A 409 64.48 -70.05 -6.45
CA GLU A 409 64.41 -71.50 -6.70
C GLU A 409 64.82 -71.87 -8.12
N LYS A 410 64.40 -71.09 -9.13
CA LYS A 410 64.87 -71.27 -10.51
C LYS A 410 66.38 -71.02 -10.63
N GLU A 411 66.92 -70.00 -9.96
CA GLU A 411 68.36 -69.75 -9.90
C GLU A 411 69.13 -70.86 -9.18
N ALA A 412 68.56 -71.44 -8.11
CA ALA A 412 69.14 -72.57 -7.39
C ALA A 412 69.06 -73.89 -8.17
N LEU A 413 67.98 -74.12 -8.92
CA LEU A 413 67.75 -75.32 -9.72
C LEU A 413 68.60 -75.34 -11.01
N PHE A 414 68.90 -74.16 -11.58
CA PHE A 414 69.80 -74.01 -12.73
C PHE A 414 71.24 -73.63 -12.33
N GLY A 415 71.69 -74.07 -11.15
CA GLY A 415 73.01 -73.80 -10.57
C GLY A 415 74.10 -73.47 -11.59
N SER A 416 74.67 -72.26 -11.45
CA SER A 416 75.68 -71.61 -12.32
C SER A 416 75.94 -72.30 -13.66
N LYS A 417 75.42 -71.71 -14.74
CA LYS A 417 75.87 -72.01 -16.09
C LYS A 417 76.37 -70.75 -16.81
N PRO A 418 77.33 -70.93 -17.74
CA PRO A 418 78.66 -70.36 -17.66
C PRO A 418 78.77 -69.00 -18.36
N SER A 419 79.84 -68.29 -18.01
CA SER A 419 80.49 -67.26 -18.82
C SER A 419 80.21 -67.40 -20.32
N ILE A 420 79.35 -66.52 -20.86
CA ILE A 420 79.36 -66.23 -22.28
C ILE A 420 80.60 -65.37 -22.52
N LYS A 421 81.59 -66.00 -23.14
CA LYS A 421 82.83 -65.39 -23.63
C LYS A 421 82.50 -64.14 -24.45
N ARG A 422 82.97 -62.98 -23.97
CA ARG A 422 83.29 -61.84 -24.83
C ARG A 422 84.38 -62.25 -25.83
N PRO A 423 84.29 -61.86 -27.11
CA PRO A 423 85.46 -61.80 -27.97
C PRO A 423 86.37 -60.61 -27.57
N LEU A 424 87.68 -60.86 -27.51
CA LEU A 424 88.80 -59.92 -27.38
C LEU A 424 88.73 -58.88 -28.54
N GLY A 425 88.73 -57.57 -28.32
CA GLY A 425 89.82 -56.65 -27.94
C GLY A 425 89.83 -55.42 -28.91
N PRO A 426 90.62 -54.34 -28.73
CA PRO A 426 91.69 -54.13 -27.74
C PRO A 426 91.70 -52.79 -26.96
N SER A 427 92.31 -52.85 -25.77
CA SER A 427 93.31 -51.92 -25.19
C SER A 427 93.02 -50.41 -25.11
N THR A 428 93.07 -49.85 -23.88
CA THR A 428 94.23 -49.05 -23.40
C THR A 428 94.12 -48.81 -21.87
N ASN A 429 95.15 -49.25 -21.12
CA ASN A 429 95.84 -48.69 -19.92
C ASN A 429 95.13 -47.60 -19.08
N ASN A 430 95.22 -47.45 -17.75
CA ASN A 430 96.06 -47.88 -16.61
C ASN A 430 95.18 -47.60 -15.35
N GLY A 431 95.32 -48.10 -14.12
CA GLY A 431 96.34 -48.84 -13.40
C GLY A 431 96.04 -48.61 -11.90
N ASN A 432 96.18 -49.69 -11.10
CA ASN A 432 96.41 -49.77 -9.64
C ASN A 432 95.27 -49.37 -8.68
N THR A 433 94.69 -50.29 -7.89
CA THR A 433 95.22 -51.16 -6.79
C THR A 433 95.16 -50.47 -5.43
N THR A 434 94.24 -50.92 -4.55
CA THR A 434 94.42 -51.42 -3.16
C THR A 434 93.03 -51.53 -2.48
N VAL A 435 92.41 -52.72 -2.39
CA VAL A 435 92.45 -53.72 -1.26
C VAL A 435 91.77 -53.17 0.02
N CYS A 436 90.48 -53.51 0.21
CA CYS A 436 89.94 -54.57 1.10
C CYS A 436 90.11 -54.32 2.61
N THR A 437 88.99 -54.33 3.35
CA THR A 437 88.62 -55.38 4.35
C THR A 437 87.42 -54.92 5.19
N THR A 438 86.39 -55.76 5.27
CA THR A 438 85.42 -55.79 6.40
C THR A 438 86.03 -56.59 7.55
N PRO A 439 85.55 -56.42 8.81
CA PRO A 439 84.76 -57.52 9.37
C PRO A 439 83.69 -57.13 10.43
N ILE A 440 82.94 -58.17 10.79
CA ILE A 440 81.76 -58.28 11.66
C ILE A 440 82.14 -58.50 13.14
N GLY A 441 81.46 -57.76 14.05
CA GLY A 441 80.80 -58.23 15.30
C GLY A 441 81.58 -58.62 16.56
N ARG A 442 81.16 -58.13 17.76
CA ARG A 442 80.69 -58.90 18.96
C ARG A 442 80.32 -57.96 20.15
N ARG A 443 79.42 -58.46 21.02
CA ARG A 443 78.72 -57.89 22.21
C ARG A 443 79.61 -57.56 23.44
N VAL A 444 79.14 -56.66 24.34
CA VAL A 444 78.68 -56.92 25.76
C VAL A 444 78.82 -55.67 26.69
N ALA A 445 77.75 -55.44 27.48
CA ALA A 445 77.61 -54.81 28.82
C ALA A 445 77.62 -53.27 29.07
N THR A 446 76.50 -52.83 29.64
CA THR A 446 76.20 -51.68 30.54
C THR A 446 76.80 -51.87 31.95
N PRO A 447 76.64 -50.99 32.98
CA PRO A 447 75.81 -49.76 33.11
C PRO A 447 76.50 -48.53 33.77
N ALA A 448 75.87 -47.34 33.70
CA ALA A 448 75.55 -46.48 34.86
C ALA A 448 74.92 -45.13 34.41
N ARG A 449 73.72 -44.85 34.93
CA ARG A 449 73.04 -43.53 35.08
C ARG A 449 73.46 -42.94 36.46
N PRO A 450 73.05 -41.72 36.92
CA PRO A 450 71.98 -40.81 36.44
C PRO A 450 72.31 -39.28 36.49
N GLY A 451 71.33 -38.45 36.11
CA GLY A 451 71.19 -37.05 36.60
C GLY A 451 71.17 -36.00 35.48
N VAL A 452 70.03 -35.51 34.96
CA VAL A 452 68.98 -34.61 35.52
C VAL A 452 69.20 -33.12 35.16
N SER A 453 68.14 -32.58 34.52
CA SER A 453 67.62 -31.20 34.57
C SER A 453 68.19 -30.07 33.72
N GLY A 454 67.24 -29.22 33.30
CA GLY A 454 67.42 -27.82 32.93
C GLY A 454 67.72 -27.63 31.45
N GLY A 455 66.97 -26.88 30.67
CA GLY A 455 66.20 -25.70 31.01
C GLY A 455 66.37 -24.76 29.82
N LYS A 456 65.26 -24.48 29.16
CA LYS A 456 65.11 -23.81 27.87
C LYS A 456 65.00 -22.31 28.12
N GLU A 457 65.71 -21.48 27.34
CA GLU A 457 65.39 -20.08 26.99
C GLU A 457 66.62 -19.46 26.28
N ARG A 458 66.58 -18.52 25.32
CA ARG A 458 65.56 -17.58 24.81
C ARG A 458 66.13 -16.88 23.55
N ARG A 459 65.24 -16.58 22.59
CA ARG A 459 65.11 -15.45 21.62
C ARG A 459 66.34 -14.58 21.27
N GLU A 460 66.55 -14.11 20.05
CA GLU A 460 65.74 -13.28 19.11
C GLU A 460 66.56 -13.18 17.77
N CYS A 461 66.12 -12.79 16.57
CA CYS A 461 65.20 -11.73 16.13
C CYS A 461 64.94 -11.81 14.60
N VAL A 462 63.71 -11.43 14.19
CA VAL A 462 63.33 -10.63 13.00
C VAL A 462 63.65 -11.11 11.58
N ARG A 463 62.59 -11.40 10.80
CA ARG A 463 62.33 -10.67 9.55
C ARG A 463 60.86 -10.75 9.09
N VAL A 464 60.37 -9.58 8.70
CA VAL A 464 59.02 -9.19 8.30
C VAL A 464 58.64 -9.81 6.94
N ALA A 465 57.41 -10.33 6.85
CA ALA A 465 56.82 -10.82 5.61
C ALA A 465 56.06 -9.68 4.90
N ALA A 466 56.41 -9.44 3.64
CA ALA A 466 55.65 -8.58 2.74
C ALA A 466 54.45 -9.36 2.17
N MET A 467 53.25 -8.78 2.29
CA MET A 467 52.02 -9.21 1.64
C MET A 467 51.83 -8.41 0.34
N THR A 468 51.52 -9.09 -0.76
CA THR A 468 51.10 -8.47 -2.02
C THR A 468 49.67 -8.92 -2.32
N PRO A 469 48.72 -8.01 -2.59
CA PRO A 469 47.34 -8.35 -2.93
C PRO A 469 47.16 -8.57 -4.45
N ILE A 470 46.15 -9.36 -4.80
CA ILE A 470 45.78 -9.77 -6.16
C ILE A 470 44.49 -9.04 -6.60
N ASN A 471 44.52 -8.64 -7.87
CA ASN A 471 43.43 -8.31 -8.80
C ASN A 471 42.84 -6.89 -8.82
N TYR A 472 43.17 -6.19 -9.91
CA TYR A 472 42.38 -5.12 -10.52
C TYR A 472 41.66 -5.69 -11.75
N VAL A 473 40.33 -5.52 -11.79
CA VAL A 473 39.47 -5.72 -12.97
C VAL A 473 39.48 -4.42 -13.76
N ALA A 474 39.75 -4.51 -15.08
CA ALA A 474 39.73 -3.36 -15.98
C ALA A 474 38.28 -2.97 -16.32
N LEU A 475 37.88 -1.76 -15.92
CA LEU A 475 36.72 -1.06 -16.47
C LEU A 475 37.22 0.01 -17.45
N ALA A 476 36.57 0.07 -18.61
CA ALA A 476 36.81 1.08 -19.64
C ALA A 476 36.47 2.48 -19.10
N LYS A 477 37.31 3.45 -19.44
CA LYS A 477 37.20 4.84 -19.03
C LYS A 477 36.73 5.66 -20.23
N ASP A 478 35.50 6.16 -20.15
CA ASP A 478 35.07 7.34 -20.91
C ASP A 478 35.67 8.59 -20.27
N ASP A 479 36.13 9.51 -21.10
CA ASP A 479 36.34 10.96 -20.87
C ASP A 479 36.68 11.53 -22.27
N SER A 480 36.21 12.67 -22.78
CA SER A 480 35.42 13.78 -22.24
C SER A 480 35.08 14.73 -23.42
N ALA A 481 34.26 15.73 -23.12
CA ALA A 481 33.57 16.66 -24.01
C ALA A 481 34.40 17.57 -24.96
N THR A 482 33.63 18.18 -25.89
CA THR A 482 33.76 19.51 -26.54
C THR A 482 34.48 19.67 -27.88
N LYS A 483 33.69 19.91 -28.94
CA LYS A 483 33.64 21.10 -29.83
C LYS A 483 33.19 20.70 -31.24
N GLY A 484 32.10 21.32 -31.70
CA GLY A 484 31.50 21.14 -33.03
C GLY A 484 30.05 21.55 -33.00
#